data_AF-A0A1V6TCA7-F1
#
_entry.id   AF-A0A1V6TCA7-F1
#
_cell.length_a   1.000
_cell.length_b   1.000
_cell.length_c   1.000
_cell.angle_alpha   90.00
_cell.angle_beta   90.00
_cell.angle_gamma   90.00
#
_symmetry.space_group_name_H-M   'P 1'
#
loop_
_entity.id
_entity.type
_entity.pdbx_description
1 polymer ?
#
loop_
_entity_poly.entity_id
_entity_poly.type
_entity_poly.pdbx_seq_one_letter_code
_entity_poly.pdbx_strand_id
1 'polypeptide(L)'
;MDWIGNVSGRVGPGDRIEIVLIGHGDEEDHAVTLYPRHAEREFLSKAETIAALSILPPNVRLLIVNEACYSGSWATVAPDLGAQRDVLVETAATVGEKRGACGY
;
A
#
# COMPACT_ATOMS: atom_id res chain seq x y z
N MET A 1 5.71 -4.26 10.37
CA MET A 1 5.37 -4.91 9.08
C MET A 1 5.35 -6.44 9.18
N ASP A 2 4.98 -7.00 10.33
CA ASP A 2 5.04 -8.45 10.54
C ASP A 2 4.03 -9.22 9.68
N TRP A 3 2.98 -8.54 9.21
CA TRP A 3 1.92 -9.15 8.42
C TRP A 3 2.40 -9.66 7.04
N ILE A 4 3.26 -8.93 6.32
CA ILE A 4 3.81 -9.43 5.03
C ILE A 4 4.78 -10.57 5.26
N GLY A 5 5.63 -10.49 6.29
CA GLY A 5 6.53 -11.58 6.66
C GLY A 5 5.78 -12.89 6.98
N ASN A 6 4.62 -12.79 7.62
CA ASN A 6 3.78 -13.94 7.95
C ASN A 6 3.09 -14.57 6.73
N VAL A 7 2.88 -13.80 5.66
CA VAL A 7 2.19 -14.23 4.43
C VAL A 7 3.17 -14.68 3.35
N SER A 8 4.37 -14.09 3.28
CA SER A 8 5.33 -14.33 2.19
C SER A 8 5.75 -15.79 2.03
N GLY A 9 5.89 -16.53 3.13
CA GLY A 9 6.21 -17.97 3.11
C GLY A 9 5.03 -18.89 2.74
N ARG A 10 3.83 -18.33 2.53
CA ARG A 10 2.59 -19.07 2.24
C ARG A 10 2.01 -18.77 0.86
N VAL A 11 2.59 -17.82 0.14
CA VAL A 11 2.17 -17.44 -1.21
C VAL A 11 3.17 -17.94 -2.24
N GLY A 12 2.71 -18.16 -3.46
CA GLY A 12 3.51 -18.60 -4.58
C GLY A 12 3.06 -18.02 -5.91
N PRO A 13 3.74 -18.38 -7.01
CA PRO A 13 3.38 -17.92 -8.35
C PRO A 13 1.91 -18.18 -8.69
N GLY A 14 1.21 -17.15 -9.19
CA GLY A 14 -0.21 -17.23 -9.57
C GLY A 14 -1.18 -16.78 -8.48
N ASP A 15 -0.74 -16.74 -7.22
CA ASP A 15 -1.56 -16.22 -6.12
C ASP A 15 -1.87 -14.73 -6.29
N ARG A 16 -2.96 -14.31 -5.65
CA ARG A 16 -3.41 -12.92 -5.61
C ARG A 16 -3.48 -12.44 -4.18
N ILE A 17 -2.92 -11.27 -3.91
CA ILE A 17 -3.04 -10.57 -2.64
C ILE A 17 -3.76 -9.25 -2.90
N GLU A 18 -4.77 -8.97 -2.09
CA GLU A 18 -5.51 -7.70 -2.11
C GLU A 18 -5.26 -6.99 -0.78
N ILE A 19 -4.79 -5.75 -0.85
CA ILE A 19 -4.47 -4.91 0.30
C ILE A 19 -5.35 -3.67 0.20
N VAL A 20 -6.18 -3.45 1.20
CA VAL A 20 -7.05 -2.28 1.28
C VAL A 20 -6.65 -1.47 2.50
N LEU A 21 -6.19 -0.24 2.26
CA LEU A 21 -5.78 0.72 3.28
C LEU A 21 -6.81 1.84 3.32
N ILE A 22 -7.40 2.06 4.50
CA ILE A 22 -8.35 3.15 4.73
C ILE A 22 -7.89 3.88 5.99
N GLY A 23 -7.53 5.15 5.84
CA GLY A 23 -6.97 5.91 6.94
C GLY A 23 -6.72 7.37 6.61
N HIS A 24 -5.93 8.03 7.46
CA HIS A 24 -5.50 9.40 7.20
C HIS A 24 -4.18 9.39 6.45
N GLY A 25 -4.10 10.15 5.36
CA GLY A 25 -2.89 10.24 4.57
C GLY A 25 -1.99 11.38 5.01
N ASP A 26 -0.68 11.15 4.93
CA ASP A 26 0.37 12.11 5.24
C ASP A 26 1.18 12.47 3.98
N GLU A 27 1.43 13.77 3.79
CA GLU A 27 2.13 14.28 2.60
C GLU A 27 3.65 14.08 2.67
N GLU A 28 4.24 14.26 3.86
CA GLU A 28 5.70 14.29 4.06
C GLU A 28 6.29 12.89 3.91
N ASP A 29 5.64 11.90 4.52
CA ASP A 29 6.11 10.51 4.52
C ASP A 29 5.47 9.65 3.43
N HIS A 30 4.55 10.23 2.64
CA HIS A 30 3.68 9.49 1.72
C HIS A 30 3.08 8.26 2.41
N ALA A 31 2.47 8.49 3.58
CA ALA A 31 2.09 7.42 4.48
C ALA A 31 0.57 7.36 4.69
N VAL A 32 0.10 6.19 5.10
CA VAL A 32 -1.24 6.00 5.65
C VAL A 32 -1.11 5.79 7.15
N THR A 33 -1.82 6.60 7.92
CA THR A 33 -1.98 6.44 9.36
C THR A 33 -3.30 5.74 9.65
N LEU A 34 -3.21 4.58 10.30
CA LEU A 34 -4.35 3.79 10.74
C LEU A 34 -4.65 4.09 12.22
N TYR A 35 -5.94 4.20 12.54
CA TYR A 35 -6.44 4.51 13.88
C TYR A 35 -7.24 3.34 14.43
N PRO A 36 -6.59 2.22 14.81
CA PRO A 36 -7.29 1.08 15.39
C PRO A 36 -7.90 1.46 16.74
N ARG A 37 -9.07 0.88 17.05
CA ARG A 37 -9.82 1.19 18.29
C ARG A 37 -9.15 0.64 19.56
N HIS A 38 -8.37 -0.42 19.44
CA HIS A 38 -7.84 -1.21 20.57
C HIS A 38 -6.33 -1.44 20.48
N ALA A 39 -5.63 -0.67 19.65
CA ALA A 39 -4.19 -0.73 19.50
C ALA A 39 -3.63 0.69 19.33
N GLU A 40 -2.30 0.81 19.37
CA GLU A 40 -1.64 2.07 19.04
C GLU A 40 -1.84 2.41 17.56
N ARG A 41 -1.67 3.70 17.23
CA ARG A 41 -1.72 4.15 15.83
C ARG A 41 -0.61 3.48 15.05
N GLU A 42 -0.95 2.99 13.88
CA GLU A 42 0.02 2.39 12.97
C GLU A 42 0.29 3.32 11.82
N PHE A 43 1.57 3.49 11.49
CA PHE A 43 2.04 4.28 10.37
C PHE A 43 2.57 3.33 9.31
N LEU A 44 2.09 3.47 8.08
CA LEU A 44 2.54 2.68 6.94
C LEU A 44 3.02 3.63 5.84
N SER A 45 4.33 3.79 5.70
CA SER A 45 4.89 4.58 4.61
C SER A 45 4.85 3.82 3.28
N LYS A 46 4.86 4.56 2.17
CA LYS A 46 5.04 3.99 0.83
C LYS A 46 6.31 3.13 0.75
N ALA A 47 7.42 3.63 1.31
CA ALA A 47 8.72 2.97 1.26
C ALA A 47 8.73 1.63 2.02
N GLU A 48 8.18 1.60 3.23
CA GLU A 48 8.06 0.36 4.01
C GLU A 48 7.17 -0.66 3.31
N THR A 49 6.09 -0.19 2.68
CA THR A 49 5.18 -1.05 1.90
C THR A 49 5.90 -1.68 0.72
N ILE A 50 6.67 -0.90 -0.06
CA ILE A 50 7.49 -1.43 -1.16
C ILE A 50 8.51 -2.43 -0.63
N ALA A 51 9.25 -2.09 0.44
CA ALA A 51 10.25 -2.96 1.02
C ALA A 51 9.66 -4.30 1.48
N ALA A 52 8.50 -4.26 2.12
CA ALA A 52 7.82 -5.46 2.58
C ALA A 52 7.30 -6.29 1.40
N LEU A 53 6.63 -5.68 0.41
CA LEU A 53 6.12 -6.41 -0.76
C LEU A 53 7.24 -6.96 -1.67
N SER A 54 8.43 -6.38 -1.61
CA SER A 54 9.60 -6.84 -2.38
C SER A 54 10.10 -8.22 -1.97
N ILE A 55 9.71 -8.73 -0.79
CA ILE A 55 10.09 -10.08 -0.33
C ILE A 55 9.19 -11.17 -0.90
N LEU A 56 8.06 -10.82 -1.53
CA LEU A 56 7.13 -11.78 -2.10
C LEU A 56 7.78 -12.53 -3.28
N PRO A 57 7.43 -13.80 -3.53
CA PRO A 57 7.88 -14.52 -4.72
C PRO A 57 7.54 -13.80 -6.03
N PRO A 58 8.26 -14.07 -7.12
CA PRO A 58 7.89 -13.56 -8.44
C PRO A 58 6.53 -14.12 -8.90
N ASN A 59 5.88 -13.42 -9.81
CA ASN A 59 4.59 -13.77 -10.42
C ASN A 59 3.41 -13.87 -9.44
N VAL A 60 3.49 -13.17 -8.31
CA VAL A 60 2.34 -12.88 -7.46
C VAL A 60 1.61 -11.65 -8.02
N ARG A 61 0.28 -11.67 -7.99
CA ARG A 61 -0.58 -10.54 -8.36
C ARG A 61 -0.94 -9.72 -7.14
N LEU A 62 -0.79 -8.40 -7.21
CA LEU A 62 -1.06 -7.47 -6.12
C LEU A 62 -2.13 -6.46 -6.57
N LEU A 63 -3.17 -6.30 -5.77
CA LEU A 63 -4.07 -5.15 -5.84
C LEU A 63 -3.90 -4.36 -4.55
N ILE A 64 -3.56 -3.08 -4.66
CA ILE A 64 -3.43 -2.16 -3.53
C ILE A 64 -4.44 -1.04 -3.71
N VAL A 65 -5.40 -0.94 -2.79
CA VAL A 65 -6.36 0.16 -2.74
C VAL A 65 -5.96 1.06 -1.57
N ASN A 66 -5.63 2.32 -1.85
CA ASN A 66 -5.24 3.31 -0.85
C ASN A 66 -6.24 4.48 -0.78
N GLU A 67 -7.15 4.35 0.18
CA GLU A 67 -8.19 5.33 0.52
C GLU A 67 -7.68 6.26 1.62
N ALA A 68 -6.86 7.25 1.22
CA ALA A 68 -6.26 8.23 2.11
C ALA A 68 -5.92 9.53 1.36
N CYS A 69 -5.79 10.65 2.09
CA CYS A 69 -5.31 11.91 1.51
C CYS A 69 -3.92 11.70 0.91
N TYR A 70 -3.55 12.46 -0.12
CA TYR A 70 -2.20 12.34 -0.71
C TYR A 70 -1.86 10.94 -1.27
N SER A 71 -2.83 10.00 -1.33
CA SER A 71 -2.59 8.63 -1.78
C SER A 71 -2.14 8.54 -3.23
N GLY A 72 -2.38 9.57 -4.05
CA GLY A 72 -1.86 9.65 -5.42
C GLY A 72 -0.33 9.53 -5.51
N SER A 73 0.42 9.85 -4.44
CA SER A 73 1.87 9.59 -4.34
C SER A 73 2.23 8.09 -4.45
N TRP A 74 1.26 7.19 -4.19
CA TRP A 74 1.42 5.74 -4.29
C TRP A 74 1.18 5.19 -5.70
N ALA A 75 0.74 6.00 -6.66
CA ALA A 75 0.54 5.55 -8.05
C ALA A 75 1.81 4.93 -8.67
N THR A 76 3.00 5.25 -8.12
CA THR A 76 4.30 4.72 -8.54
C THR A 76 4.74 3.44 -7.82
N VAL A 77 3.96 2.88 -6.88
CA VAL A 77 4.31 1.62 -6.20
C VAL A 77 4.47 0.45 -7.19
N ALA A 78 3.64 0.39 -8.23
CA ALA A 78 3.73 -0.67 -9.24
C ALA A 78 5.09 -0.68 -9.98
N PRO A 79 5.55 0.42 -10.60
CA PRO A 79 6.90 0.46 -11.19
C PRO A 79 8.02 0.30 -10.14
N ASP A 80 7.84 0.78 -8.91
CA ASP A 80 8.86 0.67 -7.83
C ASP A 80 9.07 -0.79 -7.37
N LEU A 81 8.07 -1.66 -7.48
CA LEU A 81 8.17 -3.09 -7.15
C LEU A 81 8.78 -3.95 -8.27
N GLY A 82 8.98 -3.37 -9.45
CA GLY A 82 9.58 -4.00 -10.62
C GLY A 82 8.67 -4.97 -11.38
N ALA A 83 9.08 -5.35 -12.58
CA ALA A 83 8.26 -6.10 -13.54
C ALA A 83 8.06 -7.60 -13.21
N GLN A 84 8.61 -8.09 -12.10
CA GLN A 84 8.46 -9.50 -11.69
C GLN A 84 7.12 -9.80 -11.04
N ARG A 85 6.31 -8.78 -10.75
CA ARG A 85 5.02 -8.87 -10.07
C ARG A 85 4.00 -8.08 -10.87
N ASP A 86 2.78 -8.58 -10.91
CA ASP A 86 1.66 -7.91 -11.57
C ASP A 86 0.95 -7.06 -10.52
N VAL A 87 1.21 -5.75 -10.53
CA VAL A 87 0.79 -4.82 -9.47
C VAL A 87 -0.18 -3.80 -10.04
N LEU A 88 -1.37 -3.73 -9.44
CA LEU A 88 -2.34 -2.67 -9.66
C LEU A 88 -2.49 -1.84 -8.38
N VAL A 89 -2.48 -0.52 -8.54
CA VAL A 89 -2.67 0.42 -7.44
C VAL A 89 -3.84 1.34 -7.77
N GLU A 90 -4.80 1.41 -6.86
CA GLU A 90 -5.92 2.33 -6.89
C GLU A 90 -5.76 3.32 -5.74
N THR A 91 -5.88 4.61 -6.04
CA THR A 91 -5.70 5.68 -5.07
C THR A 91 -6.93 6.57 -5.06
N ALA A 92 -7.40 6.94 -3.87
CA ALA A 92 -8.47 7.93 -3.73
C ALA A 92 -8.11 9.29 -4.36
N ALA A 93 -6.87 9.75 -4.16
CA ALA A 93 -6.39 11.03 -4.69
C ALA A 93 -5.56 10.84 -5.97
N THR A 94 -5.56 11.86 -6.83
CA THR A 94 -4.64 11.95 -7.98
C THR A 94 -3.25 12.45 -7.55
N VAL A 95 -2.24 12.31 -8.42
CA VAL A 95 -0.87 12.79 -8.13
C VAL A 95 -0.86 14.30 -7.91
N GLY A 96 -0.35 14.75 -6.75
CA GLY A 96 -0.26 16.18 -6.39
C GLY A 96 -1.56 16.78 -5.82
N GLU A 97 -2.64 16.00 -5.76
CA GLU A 97 -3.88 16.43 -5.14
C GLU A 97 -3.75 16.40 -3.61
N LYS A 98 -3.84 17.60 -3.02
CA LYS A 98 -3.62 17.77 -1.58
C LYS A 98 -4.87 17.52 -0.73
N ARG A 99 -6.07 17.83 -1.22
CA ARG A 99 -7.34 17.80 -0.42
C ARG A 99 -8.58 17.72 -1.33
N GLY A 100 -9.49 16.77 -1.05
CA GLY A 100 -10.81 16.69 -1.69
C GLY A 100 -11.36 15.27 -1.91
N ALA A 101 -10.50 14.29 -2.19
CA ALA A 101 -10.94 12.92 -2.43
C ALA A 101 -11.39 12.16 -1.17
N CYS A 102 -10.83 12.50 0.00
CA CYS A 102 -11.24 11.90 1.28
C CYS A 102 -12.41 12.71 1.85
N GLY A 103 -13.63 12.36 1.44
CA GLY A 103 -14.86 12.91 1.98
C GLY A 103 -14.99 12.64 3.48
N TYR A 104 -14.64 13.63 4.30
CA TYR A 104 -15.14 13.82 5.66
C TYR A 104 -15.55 15.27 5.84
#